data_AF-A0A0G0Q5S6-F1
#
_entry.id   AF-A0A0G0Q5S6-F1
#
_cell.length_a   1.000
_cell.length_b   1.000
_cell.length_c   1.000
_cell.angle_alpha   90.00
_cell.angle_beta   90.00
_cell.angle_gamma   90.00
#
_symmetry.space_group_name_H-M   'P 1'
#
loop_
_entity.id
_entity.type
_entity.pdbx_description
1 polymer ?
#
loop_
_entity_poly.entity_id
_entity_poly.type
_entity_poly.pdbx_seq_one_letter_code
_entity_poly.pdbx_strand_id
1 'polypeptide(L)'
;MQDTIYKNVENLEPVILELLETKAFKRLEYVSQLGVPKRYYEGIGFSRLEHSKGVFVLLRNLGASLEEQIAGLLHDISHMAFSHVIDHIYTNDVGDELLQDLRHEKVMSEFDSSVILKRYGYNPTKLAQMDLYNLLDRPIPYLCADRIDYSLRQFPLKESKRFAKSLILKDGRIVFNGKDSAKEFAILFLNEYATNWGTFWNLGKYTLMAGMLREGIKEEIICEEDLWQPENWILEKLLNSGNQKIQTIHSILSSGRDAMNSLPVTGDKSRKKFRYVDPEFLDKGKILILSNVDSEFNQLVEEERKKNAHGIETPDIDKLLR
;
A
#
# COMPACT_ATOMS: atom_id res chain seq x y z
N MET A 1 20.98 -3.34 -5.97
CA MET A 1 19.85 -3.21 -5.03
C MET A 1 19.58 -4.56 -4.38
N GLN A 2 19.70 -4.63 -3.06
CA GLN A 2 19.39 -5.82 -2.28
C GLN A 2 17.91 -5.84 -1.92
N ASP A 3 17.30 -7.02 -1.95
CA ASP A 3 15.93 -7.24 -1.51
C ASP A 3 15.80 -8.62 -0.83
N THR A 4 14.90 -8.76 0.13
CA THR A 4 14.75 -9.99 0.93
C THR A 4 13.88 -11.05 0.24
N ILE A 5 13.02 -10.66 -0.70
CA ILE A 5 12.04 -11.52 -1.39
C ILE A 5 12.55 -11.91 -2.77
N TYR A 6 13.02 -10.92 -3.54
CA TYR A 6 13.40 -11.14 -4.94
C TYR A 6 14.88 -11.45 -5.13
N LYS A 7 15.25 -11.80 -6.36
CA LYS A 7 16.65 -11.87 -6.77
C LYS A 7 17.24 -10.45 -6.77
N ASN A 8 18.37 -10.29 -6.09
CA ASN A 8 19.11 -9.02 -6.06
C ASN A 8 19.50 -8.56 -7.47
N VAL A 9 19.47 -7.24 -7.67
CA VAL A 9 19.83 -6.59 -8.92
C VAL A 9 21.19 -5.92 -8.76
N GLU A 10 22.10 -6.13 -9.72
CA GLU A 10 23.39 -5.47 -9.80
C GLU A 10 23.41 -4.49 -10.98
N ASN A 11 24.45 -3.64 -11.06
CA ASN A 11 24.66 -2.71 -12.19
C ASN A 11 23.48 -1.79 -12.47
N LEU A 12 23.09 -0.99 -11.47
CA LEU A 12 22.04 0.01 -11.60
C LEU A 12 22.49 1.16 -12.51
N GLU A 13 21.57 1.66 -13.31
CA GLU A 13 21.81 2.82 -14.16
C GLU A 13 22.08 4.08 -13.31
N PRO A 14 22.90 5.04 -13.80
CA PRO A 14 23.21 6.27 -13.06
C PRO A 14 21.97 7.04 -12.59
N VAL A 15 20.92 7.11 -13.42
CA VAL A 15 19.64 7.73 -13.05
C VAL A 15 19.02 7.08 -11.81
N ILE A 16 19.07 5.74 -11.70
CA ILE A 16 18.54 5.01 -10.54
C ILE A 16 19.37 5.32 -9.31
N LEU A 17 20.71 5.28 -9.43
CA LEU A 17 21.61 5.59 -8.32
C LEU A 17 21.36 7.00 -7.77
N GLU A 18 21.19 7.99 -8.64
CA GLU A 18 20.91 9.36 -8.19
C GLU A 18 19.53 9.52 -7.58
N LEU A 19 18.50 8.87 -8.15
CA LEU A 19 17.14 8.89 -7.59
C LEU A 19 17.09 8.28 -6.18
N LEU A 20 17.83 7.18 -5.94
CA LEU A 20 17.94 6.56 -4.61
C LEU A 20 18.54 7.50 -3.55
N GLU A 21 19.36 8.45 -3.99
CA GLU A 21 20.04 9.39 -3.10
C GLU A 21 19.22 10.64 -2.77
N THR A 22 18.10 10.87 -3.48
CA THR A 22 17.20 12.01 -3.26
C THR A 22 16.61 12.03 -1.87
N LYS A 23 16.36 13.23 -1.35
CA LYS A 23 15.66 13.41 -0.07
C LYS A 23 14.23 12.93 -0.18
N ALA A 24 13.58 13.20 -1.31
CA ALA A 24 12.22 12.77 -1.59
C ALA A 24 12.05 11.26 -1.44
N PHE A 25 12.97 10.49 -2.02
CA PHE A 25 12.92 9.03 -1.99
C PHE A 25 13.33 8.47 -0.63
N LYS A 26 14.43 8.94 -0.03
CA LYS A 26 14.89 8.48 1.29
C LYS A 26 13.87 8.70 2.39
N ARG A 27 13.06 9.77 2.31
CA ARG A 27 11.96 10.05 3.24
C ARG A 27 10.98 8.88 3.37
N LEU A 28 10.77 8.10 2.31
CA LEU A 28 9.86 6.95 2.32
C LEU A 28 10.27 5.86 3.33
N GLU A 29 11.50 5.88 3.84
CA GLU A 29 11.95 4.98 4.94
C GLU A 29 11.10 5.19 6.20
N TYR A 30 10.62 6.41 6.39
CA TYR A 30 9.87 6.83 7.58
C TYR A 30 8.36 6.90 7.35
N VAL A 31 7.88 6.35 6.22
CA VAL A 31 6.46 6.27 5.87
C VAL A 31 6.05 4.81 5.85
N SER A 32 5.10 4.44 6.70
CA SER A 32 4.57 3.09 6.81
C SER A 32 3.67 2.77 5.61
N GLN A 33 3.91 1.65 4.92
CA GLN A 33 2.99 1.17 3.86
C GLN A 33 1.55 1.04 4.39
N LEU A 34 1.43 0.60 5.64
CA LEU A 34 0.15 0.26 6.25
C LEU A 34 -0.57 1.47 6.84
N GLY A 35 -0.01 2.68 6.70
CA GLY A 35 -0.53 3.96 7.16
C GLY A 35 -0.58 4.14 8.68
N VAL A 36 -0.73 3.06 9.42
CA VAL A 36 -0.55 3.07 10.87
C VAL A 36 0.92 2.73 11.17
N PRO A 37 1.60 3.48 12.06
CA PRO A 37 2.96 3.19 12.48
C PRO A 37 3.06 1.80 13.10
N LYS A 38 4.21 1.15 12.91
CA LYS A 38 4.47 -0.23 13.35
C LYS A 38 4.10 -0.50 14.81
N ARG A 39 4.22 0.50 15.70
CA ARG A 39 3.88 0.36 17.12
C ARG A 39 2.40 0.09 17.42
N TYR A 40 1.49 0.37 16.48
CA TYR A 40 0.05 0.09 16.64
C TYR A 40 -0.43 -1.01 15.69
N TYR A 41 0.48 -1.66 14.96
CA TYR A 41 0.15 -2.68 13.97
C TYR A 41 0.66 -4.06 14.41
N GLU A 42 -0.20 -5.08 14.36
CA GLU A 42 0.07 -6.42 14.89
C GLU A 42 0.52 -7.44 13.83
N GLY A 43 1.04 -6.96 12.69
CA GLY A 43 1.50 -7.80 11.59
C GLY A 43 2.85 -7.36 11.02
N ILE A 44 3.15 -7.87 9.82
CA ILE A 44 4.40 -7.55 9.12
C ILE A 44 4.27 -6.16 8.48
N GLY A 45 4.81 -5.15 9.16
CA GLY A 45 4.94 -3.80 8.63
C GLY A 45 6.29 -3.58 7.92
N PHE A 46 6.28 -2.74 6.89
CA PHE A 46 7.43 -2.30 6.12
C PHE A 46 7.22 -0.86 5.65
N SER A 47 8.31 -0.21 5.27
CA SER A 47 8.31 1.16 4.76
C SER A 47 7.93 1.23 3.28
N ARG A 48 7.43 2.38 2.82
CA ARG A 48 7.23 2.66 1.40
C ARG A 48 8.54 2.64 0.59
N LEU A 49 9.67 2.92 1.25
CA LEU A 49 11.00 2.78 0.63
C LEU A 49 11.29 1.32 0.27
N GLU A 50 11.05 0.40 1.20
CA GLU A 50 11.22 -1.04 0.96
C GLU A 50 10.31 -1.52 -0.16
N HIS A 51 9.03 -1.09 -0.13
CA HIS A 51 8.06 -1.39 -1.18
C HIS A 51 8.50 -0.90 -2.56
N SER A 52 8.85 0.39 -2.67
CA SER A 52 9.28 1.02 -3.92
C SER A 52 10.52 0.35 -4.52
N LYS A 53 11.49 -0.03 -3.67
CA LYS A 53 12.66 -0.82 -4.09
C LYS A 53 12.25 -2.22 -4.57
N GLY A 54 11.29 -2.84 -3.89
CA GLY A 54 10.70 -4.12 -4.27
C GLY A 54 10.06 -4.10 -5.65
N VAL A 55 9.19 -3.13 -5.90
CA VAL A 55 8.54 -2.92 -7.19
C VAL A 55 9.57 -2.72 -8.30
N PHE A 56 10.59 -1.89 -8.07
CA PHE A 56 11.70 -1.72 -9.01
C PHE A 56 12.40 -3.06 -9.31
N VAL A 57 12.76 -3.83 -8.28
CA VAL A 57 13.47 -5.11 -8.43
C VAL A 57 12.60 -6.14 -9.16
N LEU A 58 11.30 -6.19 -8.87
CA LEU A 58 10.36 -7.07 -9.55
C LEU A 58 10.24 -6.72 -11.04
N LEU A 59 10.02 -5.44 -11.36
CA LEU A 59 9.96 -4.95 -12.75
C LEU A 59 11.26 -5.25 -13.51
N ARG A 60 12.41 -5.04 -12.88
CA ARG A 60 13.73 -5.38 -13.44
C ARG A 60 13.84 -6.87 -13.75
N ASN A 61 13.49 -7.72 -12.79
CA ASN A 61 13.57 -9.17 -12.94
C ASN A 61 12.61 -9.71 -14.01
N LEU A 62 11.51 -9.01 -14.27
CA LEU A 62 10.56 -9.31 -15.35
C LEU A 62 10.96 -8.71 -16.70
N GLY A 63 12.04 -7.93 -16.78
CA GLY A 63 12.53 -7.33 -18.02
C GLY A 63 11.72 -6.12 -18.50
N ALA A 64 11.07 -5.38 -17.58
CA ALA A 64 10.39 -4.13 -17.90
C ALA A 64 11.36 -3.09 -18.50
N SER A 65 10.83 -2.10 -19.23
CA SER A 65 11.65 -1.00 -19.74
C SER A 65 12.26 -0.18 -18.59
N LEU A 66 13.37 0.53 -18.85
CA LEU A 66 13.97 1.40 -17.83
C LEU A 66 13.01 2.52 -17.40
N GLU A 67 12.20 3.06 -18.31
CA GLU A 67 11.18 4.06 -17.98
C GLU A 67 10.14 3.51 -16.99
N GLU A 68 9.63 2.30 -17.25
CA GLU A 68 8.68 1.63 -16.36
C GLU A 68 9.31 1.23 -15.02
N GLN A 69 10.58 0.85 -15.01
CA GLN A 69 11.33 0.64 -13.76
C GLN A 69 11.46 1.93 -12.94
N ILE A 70 11.71 3.07 -13.58
CA ILE A 70 11.75 4.39 -12.91
C ILE A 70 10.37 4.75 -12.38
N ALA A 71 9.31 4.58 -13.18
CA ALA A 71 7.94 4.81 -12.75
C ALA A 71 7.62 3.96 -11.52
N GLY A 72 7.95 2.66 -11.54
CA GLY A 72 7.75 1.77 -10.39
C GLY A 72 8.63 2.08 -9.18
N LEU A 73 9.84 2.61 -9.37
CA LEU A 73 10.66 3.08 -8.24
C LEU A 73 10.02 4.31 -7.57
N LEU A 74 9.37 5.18 -8.34
CA LEU A 74 8.88 6.47 -7.85
C LEU A 74 7.38 6.51 -7.58
N HIS A 75 6.62 5.45 -7.91
CA HIS A 75 5.14 5.43 -7.83
C HIS A 75 4.58 5.88 -6.48
N ASP A 76 5.34 5.67 -5.41
CA ASP A 76 4.96 5.95 -4.03
C ASP A 76 5.53 7.27 -3.46
N ILE A 77 6.30 8.03 -4.26
CA ILE A 77 7.09 9.18 -3.79
C ILE A 77 6.23 10.30 -3.17
N SER A 78 4.95 10.38 -3.54
CA SER A 78 4.00 11.38 -3.08
C SER A 78 3.33 11.05 -1.76
N HIS A 79 3.49 9.83 -1.23
CA HIS A 79 2.88 9.47 0.04
C HIS A 79 3.53 10.20 1.20
N MET A 80 2.71 10.94 1.94
CA MET A 80 3.07 11.58 3.21
C MET A 80 3.07 10.56 4.37
N ALA A 81 3.52 10.98 5.54
CA ALA A 81 3.42 10.21 6.77
C ALA A 81 1.99 9.68 6.98
N PHE A 82 1.85 8.45 7.47
CA PHE A 82 0.55 7.79 7.66
C PHE A 82 -0.21 7.41 6.37
N SER A 83 0.39 7.56 5.19
CA SER A 83 -0.12 7.00 3.94
C SER A 83 -1.60 7.37 3.68
N HIS A 84 -2.46 6.39 3.41
CA HIS A 84 -3.88 6.59 3.12
C HIS A 84 -4.71 7.05 4.32
N VAL A 85 -4.16 7.08 5.54
CA VAL A 85 -4.85 7.69 6.69
C VAL A 85 -5.10 9.17 6.43
N ILE A 86 -4.24 9.83 5.66
CA ILE A 86 -4.42 11.24 5.31
C ILE A 86 -5.67 11.45 4.45
N ASP A 87 -6.02 10.49 3.59
CA ASP A 87 -7.23 10.59 2.76
C ASP A 87 -8.47 10.71 3.67
N HIS A 88 -8.50 9.98 4.80
CA HIS A 88 -9.55 10.06 5.83
C HIS A 88 -9.60 11.39 6.62
N ILE A 89 -8.58 12.25 6.51
CA ILE A 89 -8.60 13.59 7.13
C ILE A 89 -9.46 14.52 6.28
N TYR A 90 -9.33 14.42 4.96
CA TYR A 90 -9.89 15.38 4.00
C TYR A 90 -11.19 14.89 3.35
N THR A 91 -11.42 13.57 3.29
CA THR A 91 -12.64 12.97 2.76
C THR A 91 -13.30 12.08 3.81
N ASN A 92 -14.64 12.15 3.91
CA ASN A 92 -15.41 11.22 4.72
C ASN A 92 -15.60 9.85 4.02
N ASP A 93 -15.30 9.77 2.73
CA ASP A 93 -15.38 8.52 1.96
C ASP A 93 -14.09 7.71 2.05
N VAL A 94 -14.25 6.46 2.49
CA VAL A 94 -13.19 5.48 2.67
C VAL A 94 -12.82 4.89 1.31
N GLY A 95 -11.71 5.35 0.72
CA GLY A 95 -11.09 4.72 -0.44
C GLY A 95 -11.05 5.55 -1.73
N ASP A 96 -11.23 6.87 -1.63
CA ASP A 96 -10.90 7.77 -2.74
C ASP A 96 -9.41 8.13 -2.69
N GLU A 97 -8.62 7.51 -3.57
CA GLU A 97 -7.17 7.74 -3.70
C GLU A 97 -6.87 9.04 -4.49
N LEU A 98 -7.90 9.82 -4.85
CA LEU A 98 -7.81 11.05 -5.65
C LEU A 98 -6.80 12.08 -5.10
N LEU A 99 -6.65 12.16 -3.77
CA LEU A 99 -5.68 13.07 -3.17
C LEU A 99 -4.23 12.63 -3.44
N GLN A 100 -3.97 11.33 -3.55
CA GLN A 100 -2.67 10.80 -3.92
C GLN A 100 -2.38 11.09 -5.40
N ASP A 101 -3.34 10.84 -6.30
CA ASP A 101 -3.18 11.11 -7.75
C ASP A 101 -2.83 12.58 -8.02
N LEU A 102 -3.60 13.52 -7.43
CA LEU A 102 -3.38 14.95 -7.60
C LEU A 102 -2.03 15.42 -7.04
N ARG A 103 -1.59 14.81 -5.93
CA ARG A 103 -0.28 15.12 -5.32
C ARG A 103 0.87 14.46 -6.07
N HIS A 104 0.64 13.33 -6.73
CA HIS A 104 1.69 12.55 -7.38
C HIS A 104 2.36 13.32 -8.51
N GLU A 105 1.58 13.89 -9.42
CA GLU A 105 2.10 14.72 -10.51
C GLU A 105 2.89 15.93 -9.98
N LYS A 106 2.36 16.59 -8.94
CA LYS A 106 3.01 17.74 -8.30
C LYS A 106 4.36 17.36 -7.71
N VAL A 107 4.41 16.30 -6.90
CA VAL A 107 5.65 15.83 -6.25
C VAL A 107 6.69 15.42 -7.29
N MET A 108 6.27 14.66 -8.30
CA MET A 108 7.14 14.25 -9.42
C MET A 108 7.72 15.45 -10.17
N SER A 109 6.96 16.56 -10.25
CA SER A 109 7.37 17.76 -11.00
C SER A 109 8.21 18.74 -10.18
N GLU A 110 8.04 18.78 -8.86
CA GLU A 110 8.59 19.82 -7.98
C GLU A 110 9.75 19.36 -7.07
N PHE A 111 9.89 18.06 -6.81
CA PHE A 111 10.94 17.56 -5.90
C PHE A 111 12.30 17.42 -6.61
N ASP A 112 13.34 17.14 -5.82
CA ASP A 112 14.72 16.96 -6.30
C ASP A 112 14.86 15.83 -7.36
N SER A 113 13.94 14.86 -7.36
CA SER A 113 13.81 13.85 -8.41
C SER A 113 13.53 14.43 -9.80
N SER A 114 12.74 15.50 -9.92
CA SER A 114 12.36 16.14 -11.19
C SER A 114 13.58 16.61 -12.00
N VAL A 115 14.55 17.21 -11.30
CA VAL A 115 15.79 17.71 -11.92
C VAL A 115 16.62 16.55 -12.47
N ILE A 116 16.73 15.46 -11.71
CA ILE A 116 17.44 14.25 -12.11
C ILE A 116 16.77 13.63 -13.33
N LEU A 117 15.45 13.41 -13.28
CA LEU A 117 14.66 12.83 -14.36
C LEU A 117 14.86 13.61 -15.68
N LYS A 118 14.68 14.94 -15.64
CA LYS A 118 14.84 15.81 -16.82
C LYS A 118 16.24 15.76 -17.39
N ARG A 119 17.28 15.74 -16.55
CA ARG A 119 18.69 15.64 -17.00
C ARG A 119 18.96 14.33 -17.74
N TYR A 120 18.31 13.24 -17.35
CA TYR A 120 18.41 11.95 -18.02
C TYR A 120 17.40 11.77 -19.17
N GLY A 121 16.62 12.80 -19.52
CA GLY A 121 15.69 12.78 -20.64
C GLY A 121 14.32 12.17 -20.35
N TYR A 122 13.97 11.96 -19.08
CA TYR A 122 12.64 11.48 -18.68
C TYR A 122 11.69 12.64 -18.38
N ASN A 123 10.41 12.46 -18.73
CA ASN A 123 9.35 13.41 -18.43
C ASN A 123 8.66 13.04 -17.10
N PRO A 124 8.79 13.85 -16.03
CA PRO A 124 8.19 13.53 -14.73
C PRO A 124 6.66 13.41 -14.75
N THR A 125 5.97 14.26 -15.52
CA THR A 125 4.51 14.19 -15.67
C THR A 125 4.06 12.90 -16.33
N LYS A 126 4.82 12.41 -17.32
CA LYS A 126 4.54 11.11 -17.96
C LYS A 126 4.81 9.95 -17.00
N LEU A 127 5.87 10.02 -16.20
CA LEU A 127 6.18 9.00 -15.19
C LEU A 127 5.13 8.94 -14.07
N ALA A 128 4.46 10.06 -13.78
CA ALA A 128 3.38 10.13 -12.80
C ALA A 128 2.08 9.44 -13.29
N GLN A 129 1.91 9.22 -14.60
CA GLN A 129 0.75 8.54 -15.18
C GLN A 129 0.96 7.02 -15.14
N MET A 130 0.64 6.41 -14.00
CA MET A 130 0.89 5.00 -13.73
C MET A 130 0.16 4.05 -14.69
N ASP A 131 -0.99 4.47 -15.20
CA ASP A 131 -1.82 3.75 -16.17
C ASP A 131 -1.15 3.54 -17.54
N LEU A 132 -0.10 4.29 -17.85
CA LEU A 132 0.74 4.08 -19.04
C LEU A 132 1.65 2.84 -18.92
N TYR A 133 1.81 2.29 -17.72
CA TYR A 133 2.79 1.25 -17.40
C TYR A 133 2.10 -0.04 -16.95
N ASN A 134 1.75 -0.89 -17.92
CA ASN A 134 0.93 -2.10 -17.72
C ASN A 134 1.53 -3.13 -16.74
N LEU A 135 2.84 -3.15 -16.50
CA LEU A 135 3.42 -4.03 -15.49
C LEU A 135 3.38 -3.39 -14.11
N LEU A 136 3.50 -2.06 -14.02
CA LEU A 136 3.44 -1.32 -12.77
C LEU A 136 2.05 -1.35 -12.16
N ASP A 137 1.03 -0.92 -12.92
CA ASP A 137 -0.35 -0.86 -12.47
C ASP A 137 -1.35 -1.44 -13.48
N ARG A 138 -2.37 -2.11 -12.94
CA ARG A 138 -3.51 -2.65 -13.67
C ARG A 138 -4.74 -2.65 -12.77
N PRO A 139 -5.95 -2.44 -13.34
CA PRO A 139 -7.17 -2.50 -12.57
C PRO A 139 -7.34 -3.86 -11.92
N ILE A 140 -7.93 -3.85 -10.73
CA ILE A 140 -8.32 -5.07 -10.04
C ILE A 140 -9.34 -5.85 -10.91
N PRO A 141 -9.25 -7.19 -11.03
CA PRO A 141 -8.47 -8.14 -10.23
C PRO A 141 -7.13 -8.59 -10.84
N TYR A 142 -6.62 -7.91 -11.87
CA TYR A 142 -5.38 -8.34 -12.53
C TYR A 142 -4.16 -8.21 -11.63
N LEU A 143 -3.08 -8.92 -11.95
CA LEU A 143 -1.80 -8.71 -11.29
C LEU A 143 -1.07 -7.49 -11.88
N CYS A 144 -0.41 -6.74 -11.01
CA CYS A 144 0.56 -5.68 -11.33
C CYS A 144 1.68 -5.70 -10.28
N ALA A 145 2.81 -5.06 -10.57
CA ALA A 145 4.03 -5.13 -9.76
C ALA A 145 3.83 -4.52 -8.36
N ASP A 146 3.10 -3.39 -8.26
CA ASP A 146 2.70 -2.81 -6.98
C ASP A 146 1.95 -3.84 -6.11
N ARG A 147 0.86 -4.38 -6.66
CA ARG A 147 -0.02 -5.33 -5.97
C ARG A 147 0.67 -6.62 -5.56
N ILE A 148 1.54 -7.13 -6.42
CA ILE A 148 2.37 -8.29 -6.10
C ILE A 148 3.29 -7.95 -4.94
N ASP A 149 4.00 -6.83 -4.99
CA ASP A 149 5.04 -6.52 -4.02
C ASP A 149 4.50 -6.34 -2.60
N TYR A 150 3.49 -5.47 -2.42
CA TYR A 150 2.96 -5.25 -1.06
C TYR A 150 2.34 -6.53 -0.48
N SER A 151 1.84 -7.44 -1.33
CA SER A 151 1.28 -8.71 -0.89
C SER A 151 2.38 -9.65 -0.43
N LEU A 152 3.43 -9.82 -1.24
CA LEU A 152 4.56 -10.68 -0.91
C LEU A 152 5.30 -10.20 0.34
N ARG A 153 5.34 -8.89 0.63
CA ARG A 153 5.92 -8.35 1.86
C ARG A 153 5.13 -8.67 3.12
N GLN A 154 3.83 -8.92 3.00
CA GLN A 154 2.97 -9.30 4.14
C GLN A 154 2.80 -10.80 4.28
N PHE A 155 2.99 -11.55 3.21
CA PHE A 155 2.98 -13.01 3.27
C PHE A 155 4.21 -13.56 4.01
N PRO A 156 4.15 -14.79 4.53
CA PRO A 156 5.31 -15.38 5.16
C PRO A 156 6.45 -15.58 4.15
N LEU A 157 7.68 -15.26 4.57
CA LEU A 157 8.83 -15.05 3.67
C LEU A 157 9.13 -16.24 2.75
N LYS A 158 8.89 -17.48 3.20
CA LYS A 158 9.17 -18.69 2.43
C LYS A 158 8.22 -18.78 1.23
N GLU A 159 6.95 -18.52 1.45
CA GLU A 159 5.88 -18.46 0.47
C GLU A 159 6.16 -17.31 -0.50
N SER A 160 6.51 -16.14 0.02
CA SER A 160 6.83 -14.95 -0.79
C SER A 160 7.95 -15.22 -1.80
N LYS A 161 9.06 -15.81 -1.34
CA LYS A 161 10.19 -16.22 -2.20
C LYS A 161 9.80 -17.25 -3.25
N ARG A 162 8.88 -18.16 -2.92
CA ARG A 162 8.40 -19.18 -3.86
C ARG A 162 7.53 -18.54 -4.95
N PHE A 163 6.59 -17.67 -4.57
CA PHE A 163 5.74 -16.95 -5.52
C PHE A 163 6.56 -16.02 -6.42
N ALA A 164 7.51 -15.27 -5.85
CA ALA A 164 8.41 -14.41 -6.63
C ALA A 164 9.15 -15.17 -7.74
N LYS A 165 9.54 -16.43 -7.49
CA LYS A 165 10.22 -17.29 -8.47
C LYS A 165 9.29 -17.90 -9.52
N SER A 166 7.98 -17.94 -9.27
CA SER A 166 7.00 -18.50 -10.21
C SER A 166 6.34 -17.46 -11.10
N LEU A 167 6.59 -16.17 -10.87
CA LEU A 167 6.14 -15.08 -11.75
C LEU A 167 7.01 -15.00 -13.01
N ILE A 168 6.37 -14.85 -14.16
CA ILE A 168 7.01 -14.67 -15.47
C ILE A 168 6.31 -13.58 -16.27
N LEU A 169 7.02 -12.96 -17.22
CA LEU A 169 6.45 -12.06 -18.19
C LEU A 169 6.00 -12.83 -19.44
N LYS A 170 4.72 -12.74 -19.80
CA LYS A 170 4.19 -13.34 -21.02
C LYS A 170 3.20 -12.40 -21.68
N ASP A 171 3.46 -12.07 -22.95
CA ASP A 171 2.61 -11.19 -23.78
C ASP A 171 2.26 -9.87 -23.07
N GLY A 172 3.28 -9.21 -22.48
CA GLY A 172 3.13 -7.94 -21.77
C GLY A 172 2.42 -8.02 -20.41
N ARG A 173 2.19 -9.22 -19.87
CA ARG A 173 1.48 -9.46 -18.62
C ARG A 173 2.32 -10.26 -17.64
N ILE A 174 2.18 -9.95 -16.34
CA ILE A 174 2.76 -10.75 -15.27
C ILE A 174 1.82 -11.93 -15.01
N VAL A 175 2.32 -13.15 -15.19
CA VAL A 175 1.55 -14.39 -15.00
C VAL A 175 2.33 -15.37 -14.12
N PHE A 176 1.64 -16.29 -13.46
CA PHE A 176 2.29 -17.42 -12.81
C PHE A 176 2.66 -18.51 -13.81
N ASN A 177 3.76 -19.22 -13.58
CA ASN A 177 4.21 -20.33 -14.43
C ASN A 177 3.43 -21.64 -14.20
N GLY A 178 2.41 -21.64 -13.35
CA GLY A 178 1.56 -22.80 -13.09
C GLY A 178 0.34 -22.47 -12.22
N LYS A 179 -0.69 -23.32 -12.31
CA LYS A 179 -1.99 -23.14 -11.63
C LYS A 179 -1.85 -23.08 -10.10
N ASP A 180 -1.04 -23.96 -9.52
CA ASP A 180 -0.98 -24.11 -8.05
C ASP A 180 -0.44 -22.84 -7.38
N SER A 181 0.65 -22.26 -7.92
CA SER A 181 1.18 -20.98 -7.41
C SER A 181 0.18 -19.83 -7.57
N ALA A 182 -0.55 -19.78 -8.68
CA ALA A 182 -1.60 -18.79 -8.90
C ALA A 182 -2.71 -18.91 -7.86
N LYS A 183 -3.20 -20.14 -7.62
CA LYS A 183 -4.26 -20.43 -6.65
C LYS A 183 -3.83 -20.10 -5.23
N GLU A 184 -2.67 -20.57 -4.81
CA GLU A 184 -2.16 -20.34 -3.45
C GLU A 184 -1.92 -18.84 -3.19
N PHE A 185 -1.38 -18.10 -4.15
CA PHE A 185 -1.22 -16.65 -4.04
C PHE A 185 -2.58 -15.95 -3.92
N ALA A 186 -3.55 -16.29 -4.77
CA ALA A 186 -4.87 -15.68 -4.77
C ALA A 186 -5.65 -15.93 -3.48
N ILE A 187 -5.55 -17.14 -2.93
CA ILE A 187 -6.15 -17.50 -1.65
C ILE A 187 -5.49 -16.74 -0.50
N LEU A 188 -4.16 -16.65 -0.46
CA LEU A 188 -3.45 -15.87 0.56
C LEU A 188 -3.81 -14.38 0.48
N PHE A 189 -3.88 -13.82 -0.73
CA PHE A 189 -4.32 -12.43 -0.93
C PHE A 189 -5.74 -12.21 -0.38
N LEU A 190 -6.68 -13.11 -0.73
CA LEU A 190 -8.06 -13.02 -0.27
C LEU A 190 -8.15 -13.16 1.26
N ASN A 191 -7.33 -14.03 1.86
CA ASN A 191 -7.26 -14.21 3.31
C ASN A 191 -6.70 -12.98 4.02
N GLU A 192 -5.63 -12.35 3.50
CA GLU A 192 -5.13 -11.08 4.04
C GLU A 192 -6.18 -9.97 3.91
N TYR A 193 -6.90 -9.91 2.80
CA TYR A 193 -8.03 -8.99 2.69
C TYR A 193 -9.09 -9.27 3.77
N ALA A 194 -9.58 -10.50 3.89
CA ALA A 194 -10.68 -10.87 4.76
C ALA A 194 -10.34 -10.78 6.26
N THR A 195 -9.08 -11.05 6.63
CA THR A 195 -8.67 -11.16 8.04
C THR A 195 -7.83 -9.99 8.53
N ASN A 196 -7.34 -9.14 7.62
CA ASN A 196 -6.46 -8.04 7.96
C ASN A 196 -6.90 -6.74 7.28
N TRP A 197 -6.63 -6.54 5.99
CA TRP A 197 -6.81 -5.24 5.33
C TRP A 197 -8.25 -4.75 5.30
N GLY A 198 -9.19 -5.67 5.06
CA GLY A 198 -10.61 -5.45 4.91
C GLY A 198 -11.41 -5.59 6.20
N THR A 199 -10.78 -5.58 7.37
CA THR A 199 -11.46 -5.83 8.64
C THR A 199 -11.85 -4.56 9.40
N PHE A 200 -12.80 -4.74 10.32
CA PHE A 200 -13.24 -3.74 11.30
C PHE A 200 -12.08 -3.09 12.05
N TRP A 201 -11.22 -3.88 12.68
CA TRP A 201 -10.18 -3.33 13.55
C TRP A 201 -9.15 -2.53 12.76
N ASN A 202 -8.80 -2.95 11.53
CA ASN A 202 -7.86 -2.20 10.70
C ASN A 202 -8.48 -0.88 10.24
N LEU A 203 -9.75 -0.89 9.84
CA LEU A 203 -10.48 0.33 9.51
C LEU A 203 -10.64 1.24 10.74
N GLY A 204 -10.96 0.68 11.91
CA GLY A 204 -11.03 1.42 13.17
C GLY A 204 -9.70 2.06 13.56
N LYS A 205 -8.56 1.40 13.33
CA LYS A 205 -7.23 1.99 13.54
C LYS A 205 -6.97 3.18 12.61
N TYR A 206 -7.38 3.07 11.34
CA TYR A 206 -7.32 4.19 10.39
C TYR A 206 -8.18 5.36 10.86
N THR A 207 -9.42 5.09 11.27
CA THR A 207 -10.35 6.12 11.75
C THR A 207 -9.81 6.80 13.03
N LEU A 208 -9.27 6.03 13.98
CA LEU A 208 -8.64 6.56 15.19
C LEU A 208 -7.41 7.41 14.87
N MET A 209 -6.52 6.93 14.01
CA MET A 209 -5.34 7.70 13.60
C MET A 209 -5.73 9.00 12.88
N ALA A 210 -6.70 8.95 11.95
CA ALA A 210 -7.23 10.14 11.31
C ALA A 210 -7.85 11.11 12.32
N GLY A 211 -8.56 10.60 13.34
CA GLY A 211 -9.05 11.39 14.47
C GLY A 211 -7.93 12.08 15.25
N MET A 212 -6.84 11.36 15.54
CA MET A 212 -5.67 11.91 16.23
C MET A 212 -5.02 13.04 15.42
N LEU A 213 -4.83 12.83 14.12
CA LEU A 213 -4.25 13.82 13.22
C LEU A 213 -5.17 15.04 13.06
N ARG A 214 -6.48 14.84 12.92
CA ARG A 214 -7.47 15.93 12.85
C ARG A 214 -7.48 16.79 14.12
N GLU A 215 -7.47 16.17 15.29
CA GLU A 215 -7.37 16.92 16.55
C GLU A 215 -6.04 17.68 16.65
N GLY A 216 -4.93 17.05 16.22
CA GLY A 216 -3.62 17.70 16.17
C GLY A 216 -3.57 18.93 15.27
N ILE A 217 -4.20 18.87 14.09
CA ILE A 217 -4.30 20.01 13.16
C ILE A 217 -5.23 21.08 13.74
N LYS A 218 -6.40 20.68 14.26
CA LYS A 218 -7.40 21.59 14.83
C LYS A 218 -6.86 22.41 16.01
N GLU A 219 -6.05 21.79 16.86
CA GLU A 219 -5.43 22.44 18.03
C GLU A 219 -4.05 23.05 17.70
N GLU A 220 -3.70 23.16 16.41
CA GLU A 220 -2.44 23.75 15.93
C GLU A 220 -1.17 23.08 16.49
N ILE A 221 -1.27 21.82 16.93
CA ILE A 221 -0.14 21.01 17.41
C ILE A 221 0.72 20.58 16.21
N ILE A 222 0.10 20.25 15.09
CA ILE A 222 0.76 19.91 13.82
C ILE A 222 0.13 20.70 12.66
N CYS A 223 0.87 20.86 11.56
CA CYS A 223 0.35 21.46 10.31
C CYS A 223 0.52 20.50 9.13
N GLU A 224 0.04 20.87 7.93
CA GLU A 224 0.14 20.01 6.74
C GLU A 224 1.60 19.77 6.33
N GLU A 225 2.47 20.76 6.51
CA GLU A 225 3.91 20.63 6.24
C GLU A 225 4.59 19.58 7.12
N ASP A 226 4.09 19.39 8.34
CA ASP A 226 4.59 18.36 9.26
C ASP A 226 4.37 16.95 8.72
N LEU A 227 3.37 16.74 7.85
CA LEU A 227 3.07 15.42 7.25
C LEU A 227 4.17 14.94 6.27
N TRP A 228 5.13 15.81 5.93
CA TRP A 228 6.35 15.44 5.20
C TRP A 228 7.49 14.98 6.11
N GLN A 229 7.34 15.06 7.43
CA GLN A 229 8.34 14.61 8.41
C GLN A 229 8.17 13.11 8.74
N PRO A 230 9.17 12.48 9.38
CA PRO A 230 9.05 11.10 9.87
C PRO A 230 7.83 10.89 10.78
N GLU A 231 7.11 9.78 10.59
CA GLU A 231 5.90 9.44 11.39
C GLU A 231 6.15 9.51 12.91
N ASN A 232 7.30 9.04 13.36
CA ASN A 232 7.67 9.03 14.78
C ASN A 232 7.77 10.45 15.36
N TRP A 233 8.31 11.40 14.58
CA TRP A 233 8.45 12.78 15.01
C TRP A 233 7.07 13.44 15.18
N ILE A 234 6.17 13.20 14.23
CA ILE A 234 4.78 13.70 14.29
C ILE A 234 4.06 13.10 15.49
N LEU A 235 4.19 11.77 15.70
CA LEU A 235 3.61 11.09 16.85
C LEU A 235 4.14 11.66 18.17
N GLU A 236 5.45 11.85 18.31
CA GLU A 236 6.03 12.43 19.53
C GLU A 236 5.51 13.86 19.77
N LYS A 237 5.39 14.68 18.73
CA LYS A 237 4.81 16.03 18.81
C LYS A 237 3.35 15.98 19.31
N LEU A 238 2.55 15.08 18.77
CA LEU A 238 1.15 14.88 19.20
C LEU A 238 1.08 14.39 20.65
N LEU A 239 1.86 13.40 21.03
CA LEU A 239 1.84 12.82 22.38
C LEU A 239 2.38 13.81 23.43
N ASN A 240 3.37 14.62 23.10
CA ASN A 240 3.94 15.61 24.03
C ASN A 240 3.05 16.85 24.22
N SER A 241 1.99 17.02 23.42
CA SER A 241 1.06 18.14 23.56
C SER A 241 0.24 18.13 24.86
N GLY A 242 0.13 16.95 25.51
CA GLY A 242 -0.75 16.75 26.65
C GLY A 242 -2.25 16.78 26.33
N ASN A 243 -2.64 16.84 25.05
CA ASN A 243 -4.05 16.83 24.65
C ASN A 243 -4.72 15.51 25.05
N GLN A 244 -5.75 15.60 25.89
CA GLN A 244 -6.41 14.43 26.48
C GLN A 244 -7.03 13.49 25.44
N LYS A 245 -7.62 14.03 24.37
CA LYS A 245 -8.20 13.20 23.30
C LYS A 245 -7.12 12.43 22.56
N ILE A 246 -6.01 13.09 22.22
CA ILE A 246 -4.85 12.43 21.59
C ILE A 246 -4.34 11.30 22.49
N GLN A 247 -4.22 11.52 23.81
CA GLN A 247 -3.82 10.48 24.76
C GLN A 247 -4.81 9.30 24.82
N THR A 248 -6.11 9.58 24.83
CA THR A 248 -7.15 8.55 24.79
C THR A 248 -7.03 7.70 23.52
N ILE A 249 -6.92 8.32 22.34
CA ILE A 249 -6.75 7.60 21.07
C ILE A 249 -5.47 6.77 21.08
N HIS A 250 -4.36 7.34 21.57
CA HIS A 250 -3.09 6.64 21.69
C HIS A 250 -3.21 5.39 22.56
N SER A 251 -3.86 5.49 23.71
CA SER A 251 -4.10 4.35 24.61
C SER A 251 -4.91 3.26 23.91
N ILE A 252 -5.96 3.62 23.17
CA ILE A 252 -6.78 2.66 22.42
C ILE A 252 -5.95 1.97 21.33
N LEU A 253 -5.24 2.73 20.50
CA LEU A 253 -4.37 2.19 19.44
C LEU A 253 -3.29 1.25 19.98
N SER A 254 -2.76 1.54 21.18
CA SER A 254 -1.72 0.74 21.84
C SER A 254 -2.27 -0.51 22.52
N SER A 255 -3.57 -0.59 22.79
CA SER A 255 -4.18 -1.71 23.51
C SER A 255 -4.44 -2.94 22.61
N GLY A 256 -4.13 -2.83 21.33
CA GLY A 256 -4.18 -3.95 20.39
C GLY A 256 -5.58 -4.32 19.90
N ARG A 257 -5.67 -5.44 19.18
CA ARG A 257 -6.88 -5.88 18.46
C ARG A 257 -8.07 -6.19 19.37
N ASP A 258 -7.84 -6.80 20.53
CA ASP A 258 -8.92 -7.18 21.44
C ASP A 258 -9.62 -5.97 22.04
N ALA A 259 -8.85 -4.94 22.42
CA ALA A 259 -9.40 -3.67 22.87
C ALA A 259 -10.20 -2.97 21.77
N MET A 260 -9.71 -3.00 20.51
CA MET A 260 -10.43 -2.43 19.37
C MET A 260 -11.80 -3.09 19.15
N ASN A 261 -11.88 -4.42 19.30
CA ASN A 261 -13.13 -5.17 19.14
C ASN A 261 -14.16 -4.86 20.25
N SER A 262 -13.71 -4.31 21.38
CA SER A 262 -14.58 -3.94 22.50
C SER A 262 -15.18 -2.53 22.39
N LEU A 263 -14.72 -1.72 21.43
CA LEU A 263 -15.19 -0.35 21.25
C LEU A 263 -16.66 -0.33 20.80
N PRO A 264 -17.48 0.61 21.31
CA PRO A 264 -18.84 0.79 20.85
C PRO A 264 -18.89 1.04 19.34
N VAL A 265 -19.53 0.12 18.64
CA VAL A 265 -19.79 0.20 17.22
C VAL A 265 -21.07 0.99 17.03
N THR A 266 -20.96 2.28 16.72
CA THR A 266 -22.11 3.18 16.55
C THR A 266 -21.95 4.16 15.40
N GLY A 267 -20.89 3.99 14.59
CA GLY A 267 -20.69 4.73 13.35
C GLY A 267 -21.50 4.16 12.20
N ASP A 268 -21.53 4.87 11.08
CA ASP A 268 -22.19 4.41 9.87
C ASP A 268 -21.52 3.15 9.30
N LYS A 269 -22.31 2.35 8.55
CA LYS A 269 -21.78 1.22 7.79
C LYS A 269 -20.85 1.75 6.69
N SER A 270 -19.56 1.66 6.93
CA SER A 270 -18.55 1.92 5.90
C SER A 270 -18.37 0.68 5.03
N ARG A 271 -18.14 0.88 3.74
CA ARG A 271 -17.82 -0.18 2.80
C ARG A 271 -16.44 0.06 2.25
N LYS A 272 -15.45 -0.67 2.76
CA LYS A 272 -14.14 -0.71 2.10
C LYS A 272 -14.28 -1.40 0.74
N LYS A 273 -13.68 -0.83 -0.29
CA LYS A 273 -13.61 -1.41 -1.64
C LYS A 273 -13.10 -2.86 -1.55
N PHE A 274 -13.92 -3.80 -2.01
CA PHE A 274 -13.54 -5.21 -2.08
C PHE A 274 -12.31 -5.40 -2.95
N ARG A 275 -11.25 -6.02 -2.39
CA ARG A 275 -10.01 -6.30 -3.14
C ARG A 275 -9.75 -7.80 -3.17
N TYR A 276 -9.56 -8.33 -4.38
CA TYR A 276 -9.06 -9.68 -4.65
C TYR A 276 -8.20 -9.65 -5.91
N VAL A 277 -7.38 -10.68 -6.10
CA VAL A 277 -6.64 -10.91 -7.34
C VAL A 277 -7.18 -12.16 -8.02
N ASP A 278 -7.20 -12.16 -9.35
CA ASP A 278 -7.58 -13.30 -10.18
C ASP A 278 -6.42 -13.60 -11.13
N PRO A 279 -5.37 -14.28 -10.65
CA PRO A 279 -4.12 -14.37 -11.38
C PRO A 279 -4.26 -15.13 -12.69
N GLU A 280 -3.61 -14.58 -13.70
CA GLU A 280 -3.32 -15.29 -14.94
C GLU A 280 -2.18 -16.29 -14.70
N PHE A 281 -2.26 -17.48 -15.32
CA PHE A 281 -1.20 -18.48 -15.25
C PHE A 281 -0.98 -19.18 -16.59
N LEU A 282 0.22 -19.71 -16.79
CA LEU A 282 0.61 -20.46 -17.97
C LEU A 282 0.29 -21.95 -17.79
N ASP A 283 -0.51 -22.50 -18.69
CA ASP A 283 -0.72 -23.94 -18.83
C ASP A 283 -0.55 -24.36 -20.29
N LYS A 284 0.38 -25.29 -20.55
CA LYS A 284 0.68 -25.81 -21.90
C LYS A 284 0.83 -24.73 -22.98
N GLY A 285 1.48 -23.62 -22.61
CA GLY A 285 1.75 -22.49 -23.52
C GLY A 285 0.60 -21.49 -23.69
N LYS A 286 -0.54 -21.69 -23.02
CA LYS A 286 -1.69 -20.77 -23.03
C LYS A 286 -1.81 -20.05 -21.69
N ILE A 287 -2.19 -18.78 -21.74
CA ILE A 287 -2.57 -18.03 -20.54
C ILE A 287 -4.03 -18.34 -20.20
N LEU A 288 -4.27 -18.75 -18.97
CA LEU A 288 -5.59 -19.01 -18.40
C LEU A 288 -5.81 -18.09 -17.19
N ILE A 289 -7.06 -17.74 -16.92
CA ILE A 289 -7.48 -16.99 -15.73
C ILE A 289 -7.94 -18.00 -14.68
N LEU A 290 -7.48 -17.85 -13.43
CA LEU A 290 -7.73 -18.82 -12.36
C LEU A 290 -9.22 -19.08 -12.13
N SER A 291 -10.04 -18.03 -11.95
CA SER A 291 -11.48 -18.17 -11.68
C SER A 291 -12.25 -18.93 -12.76
N ASN A 292 -11.80 -18.86 -14.02
CA ASN A 292 -12.44 -19.56 -15.15
C ASN A 292 -12.24 -21.08 -15.11
N VAL A 293 -11.23 -21.57 -14.37
CA VAL A 293 -10.81 -22.99 -14.37
C VAL A 293 -10.68 -23.60 -12.97
N ASP A 294 -11.00 -22.83 -11.94
CA ASP A 294 -11.03 -23.27 -10.55
C ASP A 294 -12.31 -22.77 -9.86
N SER A 295 -13.35 -23.61 -9.89
CA SER A 295 -14.67 -23.28 -9.36
C SER A 295 -14.66 -23.04 -7.85
N GLU A 296 -13.79 -23.74 -7.12
CA GLU A 296 -13.62 -23.58 -5.67
C GLU A 296 -13.10 -22.17 -5.34
N PHE A 297 -12.05 -21.73 -6.03
CA PHE A 297 -11.54 -20.36 -5.86
C PHE A 297 -12.61 -19.31 -6.22
N ASN A 298 -13.32 -19.48 -7.34
CA ASN A 298 -14.37 -18.54 -7.73
C ASN A 298 -15.50 -18.46 -6.67
N GLN A 299 -15.88 -19.59 -6.08
CA GLN A 299 -16.86 -19.61 -5.00
C GLN A 299 -16.36 -18.85 -3.76
N LEU A 300 -15.10 -19.04 -3.35
CA LEU A 300 -14.51 -18.31 -2.23
C LEU A 300 -14.55 -16.79 -2.43
N VAL A 301 -14.20 -16.31 -3.64
CA VAL A 301 -14.26 -14.89 -3.98
C VAL A 301 -15.68 -14.35 -3.86
N GLU A 302 -16.68 -15.06 -4.38
CA GLU A 302 -18.06 -14.61 -4.34
C GLU A 302 -18.66 -14.64 -2.93
N GLU A 303 -18.26 -15.58 -2.09
CA GLU A 303 -18.63 -15.61 -0.67
C GLU A 303 -18.06 -14.39 0.08
N GLU A 304 -16.78 -14.08 -0.10
CA GLU A 304 -16.15 -12.91 0.53
C GLU A 304 -16.70 -11.59 -0.03
N ARG A 305 -17.00 -11.52 -1.33
CA ARG A 305 -17.65 -10.35 -1.94
C ARG A 305 -19.01 -10.09 -1.29
N LYS A 306 -19.82 -11.13 -1.09
CA LYS A 306 -21.11 -11.03 -0.40
C LYS A 306 -20.93 -10.58 1.05
N LYS A 307 -19.94 -11.11 1.79
CA LYS A 307 -19.64 -10.64 3.15
C LYS A 307 -19.28 -9.16 3.16
N ASN A 308 -18.38 -8.72 2.28
CA ASN A 308 -17.99 -7.30 2.17
C ASN A 308 -19.18 -6.38 1.83
N ALA A 309 -20.12 -6.83 0.99
CA ALA A 309 -21.31 -6.05 0.62
C ALA A 309 -22.23 -5.70 1.82
N HIS A 310 -22.18 -6.46 2.91
CA HIS A 310 -22.91 -6.13 4.14
C HIS A 310 -22.36 -4.88 4.84
N GLY A 311 -21.14 -4.45 4.48
CA GLY A 311 -20.43 -3.35 5.11
C GLY A 311 -19.85 -3.72 6.47
N ILE A 312 -19.04 -2.82 6.99
CA ILE A 312 -18.40 -2.93 8.30
C ILE A 312 -18.74 -1.65 9.06
N GLU A 313 -19.45 -1.79 10.16
CA GLU A 313 -19.74 -0.67 11.06
C GLU A 313 -18.46 -0.32 11.82
N THR A 314 -18.06 0.95 11.90
CA THR A 314 -16.82 1.39 12.58
C THR A 314 -17.10 2.01 13.95
N PRO A 315 -16.09 2.13 14.84
CA PRO A 315 -16.27 2.90 16.07
C PRO A 315 -16.59 4.36 15.76
N ASP A 316 -17.48 4.96 16.56
CA ASP A 316 -17.75 6.40 16.50
C ASP A 316 -16.72 7.15 17.35
N ILE A 317 -15.78 7.80 16.68
CA ILE A 317 -14.69 8.53 17.34
C ILE A 317 -15.22 9.68 18.19
N ASP A 318 -16.23 10.41 17.72
CA ASP A 318 -16.75 11.56 18.44
C ASP A 318 -17.49 11.14 19.71
N LYS A 319 -18.16 9.98 19.71
CA LYS A 319 -18.70 9.38 20.95
C LYS A 319 -17.60 8.85 21.86
N LEU A 320 -16.53 8.27 21.31
CA LEU A 320 -15.39 7.77 22.10
C LEU A 320 -14.60 8.89 22.81
N LEU A 321 -14.66 10.11 22.28
CA LEU A 321 -13.90 11.26 22.77
C LEU A 321 -14.73 12.27 23.60
N ARG A 322 -16.01 11.99 23.85
CA ARG A 322 -16.91 12.77 24.73
C ARG A 322 -16.84 12.29 26.17
#